data_AF-A0A510HES1-F1
#
_entry.id   AF-A0A510HES1-F1
#
_cell.length_a   1.000
_cell.length_b   1.000
_cell.length_c   1.000
_cell.angle_alpha   90.00
_cell.angle_beta   90.00
_cell.angle_gamma   90.00
#
_symmetry.space_group_name_H-M   'P 1'
#
loop_
_entity.id
_entity.type
_entity.pdbx_description
1 polymer ?
#
loop_
_entity_poly.entity_id
_entity_poly.type
_entity_poly.pdbx_seq_one_letter_code
_entity_poly.pdbx_strand_id
1 'polypeptide(L)'
;MGPGGGGALVMRCTGVTRGGKRCTLPAVYDGYCHLHTPLRSAERRRNASKAGRSRGRARGELQALKDKLARLIESVETGRLDPKRAGAIAQLSNAALRALELERRWRETEELAGRIERLEERVTGGNGHVW
;
A
#
# COMPACT_ATOMS: atom_id res chain seq x y z
N MET A 1 -18.67 36.80 -37.13
CA MET A 1 -17.56 35.82 -37.26
C MET A 1 -16.94 35.64 -35.88
N GLY A 2 -17.24 34.52 -35.20
CA GLY A 2 -16.57 34.16 -33.95
C GLY A 2 -15.57 33.04 -34.22
N PRO A 3 -14.36 33.06 -33.63
CA PRO A 3 -13.36 32.04 -33.92
C PRO A 3 -13.77 30.73 -33.25
N GLY A 4 -14.14 29.75 -34.08
CA GLY A 4 -14.35 28.37 -33.63
C GLY A 4 -13.02 27.77 -33.19
N GLY A 5 -12.73 27.86 -31.90
CA GLY A 5 -11.58 27.21 -31.29
C GLY A 5 -11.74 25.70 -31.39
N GLY A 6 -10.96 25.08 -32.28
CA GLY A 6 -10.84 23.64 -32.40
C GLY A 6 -10.20 23.06 -31.14
N GLY A 7 -11.02 22.76 -30.13
CA GLY A 7 -10.61 21.95 -29.00
C GLY A 7 -10.32 20.55 -29.49
N ALA A 8 -9.07 20.10 -29.38
CA ALA A 8 -8.70 18.72 -29.68
C ALA A 8 -9.67 17.79 -28.94
N LEU A 9 -10.46 17.02 -29.70
CA LEU A 9 -11.35 15.99 -29.17
C LEU A 9 -10.49 14.92 -28.52
N VAL A 10 -10.17 15.09 -27.23
CA VAL A 10 -9.48 14.06 -26.47
C VAL A 10 -10.48 12.92 -26.31
N MET A 11 -10.25 11.85 -27.06
CA MET A 11 -11.03 10.61 -26.98
C MET A 11 -11.16 10.19 -25.52
N ARG A 12 -12.39 9.94 -25.07
CA ARG A 12 -12.64 9.48 -23.69
C ARG A 12 -12.39 7.99 -23.59
N CYS A 13 -11.96 7.55 -22.41
CA CYS A 13 -11.75 6.15 -22.11
C CYS A 13 -13.02 5.32 -22.31
N THR A 14 -12.89 4.23 -23.06
CA THR A 14 -13.97 3.26 -23.32
C THR A 14 -14.21 2.28 -22.17
N GLY A 15 -13.44 2.34 -21.10
CA GLY A 15 -13.63 1.52 -19.89
C GLY A 15 -14.88 1.87 -19.07
N VAL A 16 -15.36 0.89 -18.32
CA VAL A 16 -16.48 1.02 -17.36
C VAL A 16 -15.93 0.87 -15.94
N THR A 17 -16.28 1.81 -15.07
CA THR A 17 -15.87 1.80 -13.67
C THR A 17 -16.56 0.67 -12.89
N ARG A 18 -16.04 0.34 -11.69
CA ARG A 18 -16.64 -0.67 -10.81
C ARG A 18 -18.11 -0.40 -10.46
N GLY A 19 -18.53 0.86 -10.45
CA GLY A 19 -19.92 1.28 -10.21
C GLY A 19 -20.80 1.28 -11.47
N GLY A 20 -20.37 0.66 -12.56
CA GLY A 20 -21.14 0.53 -13.82
C GLY A 20 -21.18 1.79 -14.69
N LYS A 21 -20.57 2.91 -14.25
CA LYS A 21 -20.55 4.17 -15.00
C LYS A 21 -19.40 4.21 -16.00
N ARG A 22 -19.59 4.92 -17.12
CA ARG A 22 -18.55 5.20 -18.14
C ARG A 22 -17.39 5.98 -17.52
N CYS A 23 -16.16 5.60 -17.87
CA CYS A 23 -14.97 6.32 -17.42
C CYS A 23 -14.89 7.70 -18.09
N THR A 24 -14.63 8.74 -17.29
CA THR A 24 -14.56 10.12 -17.77
C THR A 24 -13.14 10.55 -18.15
N LEU A 25 -12.13 9.74 -17.81
CA LEU A 25 -10.71 10.02 -18.07
C LEU A 25 -10.39 9.98 -19.57
N PRO A 26 -9.39 10.74 -20.02
CA PRO A 26 -8.92 10.69 -21.41
C PRO A 26 -8.32 9.33 -21.75
N ALA A 27 -8.56 8.88 -22.97
CA ALA A 27 -7.93 7.72 -23.57
C ALA A 27 -6.49 8.06 -23.96
N VAL A 28 -5.56 7.27 -23.45
CA VAL A 28 -4.12 7.41 -23.69
C VAL A 28 -3.50 6.13 -24.27
N TYR A 29 -4.26 5.03 -24.32
CA TYR A 29 -3.84 3.73 -24.86
C TYR A 29 -5.01 3.08 -25.62
N ASP A 30 -4.99 3.10 -26.95
CA ASP A 30 -5.97 2.43 -27.82
C ASP A 30 -7.43 2.54 -27.33
N GLY A 31 -7.87 3.77 -27.07
CA GLY A 31 -9.22 4.05 -26.58
C GLY A 31 -9.43 3.90 -25.07
N TYR A 32 -8.43 3.49 -24.29
CA TYR A 32 -8.49 3.33 -22.84
C TYR A 32 -7.59 4.30 -22.08
N CYS A 33 -7.95 4.64 -20.84
CA CYS A 33 -7.07 5.36 -19.92
C CYS A 33 -6.05 4.41 -19.25
N HIS A 34 -5.06 4.98 -18.56
CA HIS A 34 -4.05 4.24 -17.80
C HIS A 34 -4.63 3.23 -16.78
N LEU A 35 -5.84 3.46 -16.26
CA LEU A 35 -6.52 2.55 -15.34
C LEU A 35 -7.26 1.40 -16.02
N HIS A 36 -7.76 1.59 -17.24
CA HIS A 36 -8.57 0.59 -17.96
C HIS A 36 -7.82 -0.11 -19.08
N THR A 37 -6.64 0.37 -19.49
CA THR A 37 -5.84 -0.27 -20.54
C THR A 37 -5.54 -1.73 -20.20
N PRO A 38 -5.76 -2.68 -21.13
CA PRO A 38 -5.40 -4.09 -20.96
C PRO A 38 -3.88 -4.29 -20.78
N LEU A 39 -3.06 -3.43 -21.38
CA LEU A 39 -1.59 -3.53 -21.37
C LEU A 39 -0.99 -3.57 -19.95
N ARG A 40 -1.64 -2.89 -18.99
CA ARG A 40 -1.21 -2.86 -17.57
C ARG A 40 -2.06 -3.72 -16.64
N SER A 41 -2.95 -4.56 -17.19
CA SER A 41 -3.87 -5.39 -16.38
C SER A 41 -3.12 -6.34 -15.43
N ALA A 42 -2.07 -6.99 -15.91
CA ALA A 42 -1.23 -7.90 -15.12
C ALA A 42 -0.47 -7.17 -14.01
N GLU A 43 0.09 -5.99 -14.30
CA GLU A 43 0.76 -5.14 -13.30
C GLU A 43 -0.22 -4.68 -12.21
N ARG A 44 -1.39 -4.17 -12.58
CA ARG A 44 -2.44 -3.79 -11.62
C ARG A 44 -2.87 -4.95 -10.74
N ARG A 45 -3.05 -6.15 -11.32
CA ARG A 45 -3.37 -7.37 -10.55
C ARG A 45 -2.27 -7.72 -9.55
N ARG A 46 -1.00 -7.64 -9.96
CA ARG A 46 0.15 -7.88 -9.06
C ARG A 46 0.18 -6.86 -7.91
N ASN A 47 -0.02 -5.58 -8.20
CA ASN A 47 -0.01 -4.51 -7.20
C ASN A 47 -1.18 -4.66 -6.22
N ALA A 48 -2.39 -4.97 -6.70
CA ALA A 48 -3.54 -5.25 -5.84
C ALA A 48 -3.32 -6.46 -4.94
N SER A 49 -2.71 -7.53 -5.48
CA SER A 49 -2.40 -8.75 -4.70
C SER A 49 -1.34 -8.48 -3.62
N LYS A 50 -0.29 -7.73 -3.97
CA LYS A 50 0.74 -7.29 -3.00
C LYS A 50 0.13 -6.46 -1.88
N ALA A 51 -0.69 -5.46 -2.23
CA ALA A 51 -1.37 -4.60 -1.27
C ALA A 51 -2.40 -5.36 -0.39
N GLY A 52 -3.08 -6.37 -0.95
CA GLY A 52 -3.97 -7.24 -0.18
C GLY A 52 -3.22 -8.13 0.81
N ARG A 53 -2.10 -8.73 0.38
CA ARG A 53 -1.26 -9.60 1.22
C ARG A 53 -0.61 -8.84 2.38
N SER A 54 -0.07 -7.65 2.12
CA SER A 54 0.56 -6.83 3.18
C SER A 54 -0.46 -6.39 4.25
N ARG A 55 -1.64 -5.94 3.83
CA ARG A 55 -2.73 -5.56 4.75
C ARG A 55 -3.29 -6.76 5.52
N GLY A 56 -3.47 -7.91 4.87
CA GLY A 56 -3.97 -9.13 5.50
C GLY A 56 -3.03 -9.65 6.59
N ARG A 57 -1.72 -9.68 6.32
CA ARG A 57 -0.70 -10.13 7.28
C ARG A 57 -0.60 -9.20 8.49
N ALA A 58 -0.53 -7.89 8.27
CA ALA A 58 -0.44 -6.92 9.36
C ALA A 58 -1.67 -6.95 10.28
N ARG A 59 -2.88 -7.13 9.71
CA ARG A 59 -4.12 -7.27 10.49
C ARG A 59 -4.16 -8.58 11.27
N GLY A 60 -3.72 -9.68 10.69
CA GLY A 60 -3.65 -10.99 11.37
C GLY A 60 -2.66 -11.01 12.54
N GLU A 61 -1.46 -10.45 12.34
CA GLU A 61 -0.44 -10.35 13.39
C GLU A 61 -0.91 -9.48 14.57
N LEU A 62 -1.59 -8.36 14.29
CA LEU A 62 -2.16 -7.50 15.33
C LEU A 62 -3.28 -8.20 16.11
N GLN A 63 -4.15 -8.93 15.41
CA GLN A 63 -5.26 -9.63 16.07
C GLN A 63 -4.73 -10.76 16.98
N ALA A 64 -3.80 -11.58 16.48
CA ALA A 64 -3.21 -12.67 17.26
C ALA A 64 -2.53 -12.16 18.55
N LEU A 65 -1.91 -10.99 18.49
CA LEU A 65 -1.34 -10.33 19.67
C LEU A 65 -2.40 -9.88 20.66
N LYS A 66 -3.47 -9.22 20.20
CA LYS A 66 -4.59 -8.79 21.05
C LYS A 66 -5.19 -9.98 21.79
N ASP A 67 -5.39 -11.10 21.09
CA ASP A 67 -5.93 -12.32 21.69
C ASP A 67 -4.98 -12.90 22.74
N LYS A 68 -3.66 -12.83 22.51
CA LYS A 68 -2.65 -13.26 23.49
C LYS A 68 -2.65 -12.37 24.73
N LEU A 69 -2.74 -11.05 24.57
CA LEU A 69 -2.82 -10.10 25.69
C LEU A 69 -4.11 -10.30 26.49
N ALA A 70 -5.24 -10.49 25.84
CA ALA A 70 -6.53 -10.75 26.50
C ALA A 70 -6.46 -12.01 27.38
N ARG A 71 -5.90 -13.11 26.87
CA ARG A 71 -5.70 -14.34 27.65
C ARG A 71 -4.78 -14.17 28.86
N LEU A 72 -3.74 -13.34 28.73
CA LEU A 72 -2.84 -13.05 29.85
C LEU A 72 -3.54 -12.22 30.93
N ILE A 73 -4.34 -11.23 30.53
CA ILE A 73 -5.15 -10.42 31.46
C ILE A 73 -6.12 -11.32 32.23
N GLU A 74 -6.91 -12.13 31.52
CA GLU A 74 -7.85 -13.08 32.15
C GLU A 74 -7.14 -14.05 33.11
N SER A 75 -5.94 -14.52 32.76
CA SER A 75 -5.15 -15.41 33.63
C SER A 75 -4.70 -14.74 34.92
N VAL A 76 -4.45 -13.43 34.91
CA VAL A 76 -4.10 -12.66 36.11
C VAL A 76 -5.34 -12.39 36.95
N GLU A 77 -6.44 -11.95 36.32
CA GLU A 77 -7.71 -11.66 37.00
C GLU A 77 -8.29 -12.89 37.70
N THR A 78 -8.16 -14.07 37.08
CA THR A 78 -8.60 -15.35 37.65
C THR A 78 -7.62 -15.95 38.66
N GLY A 79 -6.49 -15.30 38.92
CA GLY A 79 -5.44 -15.78 39.84
C GLY A 79 -4.66 -16.99 39.31
N ARG A 80 -4.85 -17.40 38.05
CA ARG A 80 -4.10 -18.50 37.41
C ARG A 80 -2.64 -18.12 37.13
N LEU A 81 -2.33 -16.83 37.07
CA LEU A 81 -0.99 -16.30 36.83
C LEU A 81 -0.62 -15.27 37.89
N ASP A 82 0.55 -15.45 38.49
CA ASP A 82 1.13 -14.49 39.44
C ASP A 82 1.34 -13.10 38.78
N PRO A 83 0.93 -12.00 39.44
CA PRO A 83 1.05 -10.65 38.89
C PRO A 83 2.49 -10.23 38.52
N LYS A 84 3.52 -10.67 39.25
CA LYS A 84 4.91 -10.34 38.91
C LYS A 84 5.33 -11.04 37.62
N ARG A 85 4.96 -12.32 37.47
CA ARG A 85 5.18 -13.07 36.23
C ARG A 85 4.42 -12.43 35.06
N ALA A 86 3.19 -11.99 35.28
CA ALA A 86 2.43 -11.29 34.26
C ALA A 86 3.06 -9.96 33.85
N GLY A 87 3.58 -9.20 34.81
CA GLY A 87 4.34 -7.97 34.55
C GLY A 87 5.55 -8.22 33.65
N ALA A 88 6.34 -9.26 33.94
CA ALA A 88 7.48 -9.64 33.09
C ALA A 88 7.04 -10.06 31.67
N ILE A 89 5.96 -10.82 31.54
CA ILE A 89 5.43 -11.23 30.23
C ILE A 89 4.94 -10.01 29.43
N ALA A 90 4.26 -9.06 30.08
CA ALA A 90 3.79 -7.84 29.44
C ALA A 90 4.98 -7.00 28.94
N GLN A 91 6.05 -6.86 29.74
CA GLN A 91 7.28 -6.17 29.35
C GLN A 91 7.95 -6.84 28.14
N LEU A 92 8.13 -8.16 28.17
CA LEU A 92 8.71 -8.91 27.05
C LEU A 92 7.85 -8.82 25.78
N SER A 93 6.53 -8.88 25.94
CA SER A 93 5.59 -8.71 24.82
C SER A 93 5.71 -7.31 24.20
N ASN A 94 5.82 -6.27 25.03
CA ASN A 94 6.06 -4.90 24.57
C ASN A 94 7.43 -4.75 23.87
N ALA A 95 8.47 -5.39 24.36
CA ALA A 95 9.79 -5.39 23.71
C ALA A 95 9.72 -6.07 22.32
N ALA A 96 9.07 -7.23 22.22
CA ALA A 96 8.87 -7.92 20.95
C ALA A 96 8.08 -7.08 19.93
N LEU A 97 7.07 -6.32 20.39
CA LEU A 97 6.31 -5.43 19.52
C LEU A 97 7.14 -4.29 18.97
N ARG A 98 7.97 -3.66 19.81
CA ARG A 98 8.89 -2.61 19.38
C ARG A 98 9.90 -3.14 18.36
N ALA A 99 10.38 -4.38 18.54
CA ALA A 99 11.28 -5.02 17.58
C ALA A 99 10.59 -5.26 16.22
N LEU A 100 9.36 -5.76 16.20
CA LEU A 100 8.59 -5.94 14.96
C LEU A 100 8.26 -4.61 14.28
N GLU A 101 7.95 -3.57 15.04
CA GLU A 101 7.74 -2.23 14.51
C GLU A 101 9.02 -1.68 13.88
N LEU A 102 10.17 -1.86 14.55
CA LEU A 102 11.47 -1.45 14.03
C LEU A 102 11.80 -2.18 12.72
N GLU A 103 11.59 -3.49 12.67
CA GLU A 103 11.78 -4.28 11.45
C GLU A 103 10.91 -3.77 10.29
N ARG A 104 9.64 -3.45 10.55
CA ARG A 104 8.74 -2.89 9.54
C ARG A 104 9.20 -1.53 9.06
N ARG A 105 9.62 -0.65 9.97
CA ARG A 105 10.16 0.68 9.64
C ARG A 105 11.43 0.56 8.80
N TRP A 106 12.34 -0.35 9.14
CA TRP A 106 13.54 -0.59 8.33
C TRP A 106 13.22 -1.02 6.91
N ARG A 107 12.30 -1.99 6.73
CA ARG A 107 11.88 -2.40 5.38
C ARG A 107 11.24 -1.26 4.59
N GLU A 108 10.44 -0.42 5.24
CA GLU A 108 9.84 0.76 4.60
C GLU A 108 10.92 1.77 4.19
N THR A 109 11.87 2.05 5.08
CA THR A 109 13.01 2.92 4.79
C THR A 109 13.85 2.40 3.62
N GLU A 110 14.15 1.10 3.58
CA GLU A 110 14.87 0.47 2.47
C GLU A 110 14.08 0.55 1.15
N GLU A 111 12.76 0.31 1.17
CA GLU A 111 11.92 0.44 -0.03
C GLU A 111 11.91 1.88 -0.55
N LEU A 112 11.80 2.86 0.36
CA LEU A 112 11.83 4.28 0.03
C LEU A 112 13.19 4.70 -0.50
N ALA A 113 14.29 4.26 0.12
CA ALA A 113 15.65 4.50 -0.37
C ALA A 113 15.82 3.99 -1.80
N GLY A 114 15.44 2.74 -2.08
CA GLY A 114 15.52 2.19 -3.43
C GLY A 114 14.57 2.88 -4.43
N ARG A 115 13.44 3.45 -3.99
CA ARG A 115 12.59 4.29 -4.86
C ARG A 115 13.24 5.63 -5.18
N ILE A 116 13.92 6.24 -4.22
CA ILE A 116 14.67 7.49 -4.40
C ILE A 116 15.80 7.26 -5.40
N GLU A 117 16.63 6.23 -5.21
CA GLU A 117 17.72 5.89 -6.14
C GLU A 117 17.23 5.74 -7.59
N ARG A 118 16.16 4.96 -7.81
CA ARG A 118 15.58 4.79 -9.17
C ARG A 118 15.04 6.09 -9.76
N LEU A 119 14.59 7.03 -8.93
CA LEU A 119 14.13 8.34 -9.42
C LEU A 119 15.32 9.24 -9.74
N GLU A 120 16.36 9.23 -8.92
CA GLU A 120 17.60 9.95 -9.14
C GLU A 120 18.30 9.49 -10.42
N GLU A 121 18.38 8.17 -10.67
CA GLU A 121 18.87 7.58 -11.92
C GLU A 121 18.09 8.07 -13.16
N ARG A 122 16.76 8.19 -13.05
CA ARG A 122 15.92 8.67 -14.15
C ARG A 122 16.09 10.17 -14.42
N VAL A 123 16.31 10.96 -13.38
CA VAL A 123 16.54 12.41 -13.50
C VAL A 123 17.93 12.65 -14.09
N THR A 124 18.95 11.95 -13.59
CA THR A 124 20.33 12.06 -14.08
C THR A 124 20.51 11.49 -15.48
N GLY A 125 19.89 10.34 -15.80
CA GLY A 125 19.89 9.76 -17.14
C GLY A 125 18.97 10.48 -18.14
N GLY A 126 18.06 11.34 -17.67
CA GLY A 126 17.10 12.10 -18.48
C GLY A 126 17.55 13.52 -18.85
N ASN A 127 18.68 14.01 -18.34
CA ASN A 127 19.18 15.38 -18.55
C ASN A 127 19.78 15.64 -19.95
N GLY A 128 19.43 14.84 -20.96
CA GLY A 128 19.85 14.98 -22.36
C GLY A 128 18.90 15.79 -23.25
N HIS A 129 17.85 16.42 -22.71
CA HIS A 129 16.94 17.29 -23.48
C HIS A 129 16.90 18.70 -22.88
N VAL A 130 17.91 19.49 -23.27
CA VAL A 130 17.86 20.95 -23.24
C VAL A 130 16.99 21.39 -24.43
N TRP A 131 15.92 22.12 -24.16
CA TRP A 131 15.13 22.83 -25.17
C TRP A 131 15.76 24.20 -25.45
#